data_AF-A0A2P8QXU1-F1
#
_entry.id   AF-A0A2P8QXU1-F1
#
_cell.length_a   1.000
_cell.length_b   1.000
_cell.length_c   1.000
_cell.angle_alpha   90.00
_cell.angle_beta   90.00
_cell.angle_gamma   90.00
#
_symmetry.space_group_name_H-M   'P 1'
#
loop_
_entity.id
_entity.type
_entity.pdbx_description
1 polymer ?
#
loop_
_entity_poly.entity_id
_entity_poly.type
_entity_poly.pdbx_seq_one_letter_code
_entity_poly.pdbx_strand_id
1 'polypeptide(L)'
;MNLSSLAQPLLKEKQEELDIQDLQGLWRINWKIDRITLYSGIYTRVDQVFIIWAVIVGVMFATAQFLPINWTIQAIWWSSLTIVGAIAMMSLTWFWAGVERLRWVVCGWAILVLTGVVFTDLGIFLGWGEILIHLCPMWLSLSAIGYLFTGIGLRSRALCLAGCLHFLSVGFLSYVGGWQFLTTGAVMSCSLLLLAQLQWDMRSPIEYALLTSAQQQFNRQQHQQRIRHTPTGKQTTAVGIRK
;
A
#
# COMPACT_ATOMS: atom_id res chain seq x y z
N MET A 1 3.36 -13.34 20.61
CA MET A 1 2.65 -13.47 19.31
C MET A 1 1.60 -14.56 19.48
N ASN A 2 0.31 -14.25 19.36
CA ASN A 2 -0.77 -15.21 19.66
C ASN A 2 -0.90 -16.22 18.50
N LEU A 3 -0.94 -17.53 18.77
CA LEU A 3 -1.00 -18.59 17.74
C LEU A 3 -2.20 -18.44 16.79
N SER A 4 -3.30 -17.86 17.26
CA SER A 4 -4.49 -17.53 16.47
C SER A 4 -4.26 -16.48 15.39
N SER A 5 -3.25 -15.61 15.53
CA SER A 5 -2.88 -14.63 14.50
C SER A 5 -2.21 -15.28 13.28
N LEU A 6 -1.53 -16.42 13.47
CA LEU A 6 -0.84 -17.11 12.37
C LEU A 6 -1.83 -17.72 11.37
N ALA A 7 -3.00 -18.15 11.84
CA ALA A 7 -4.04 -18.80 11.03
C ALA A 7 -4.83 -17.85 10.13
N GLN A 8 -4.73 -16.53 10.33
CA GLN A 8 -5.41 -15.56 9.46
C GLN A 8 -4.61 -15.34 8.18
N PRO A 9 -5.25 -15.39 6.99
CA PRO A 9 -4.56 -15.11 5.73
C PRO A 9 -3.99 -13.70 5.70
N LEU A 10 -2.82 -13.56 5.09
CA LEU A 10 -2.10 -12.29 4.93
C LEU A 10 -2.83 -11.32 4.00
N LEU A 11 -3.41 -11.87 2.93
CA LEU A 11 -4.19 -11.15 1.92
C LEU A 11 -5.53 -11.85 1.78
N LYS A 12 -6.59 -11.06 1.66
CA LYS A 12 -7.97 -11.52 1.53
C LYS A 12 -8.68 -10.71 0.45
N GLU A 13 -9.80 -11.24 -0.02
CA GLU A 13 -10.76 -10.44 -0.78
C GLU A 13 -11.28 -9.28 0.07
N LYS A 14 -11.63 -8.18 -0.59
CA LYS A 14 -12.08 -6.97 0.10
C LYS A 14 -13.44 -7.21 0.76
N GLN A 15 -13.52 -6.86 2.04
CA GLN A 15 -14.76 -6.90 2.82
C GLN A 15 -15.65 -5.71 2.48
N GLU A 16 -16.96 -5.92 2.56
CA GLU A 16 -17.95 -4.86 2.36
C GLU A 16 -18.32 -4.14 3.67
N GLU A 17 -18.16 -4.81 4.81
CA GLU A 17 -18.33 -4.22 6.14
C GLU A 17 -17.13 -3.32 6.44
N LEU A 18 -17.17 -2.06 6.04
CA LEU A 18 -16.08 -1.09 6.21
C LEU A 18 -16.32 -0.16 7.40
N ASP A 19 -15.23 0.23 8.08
CA ASP A 19 -15.32 1.23 9.15
C ASP A 19 -15.61 2.62 8.57
N ILE A 20 -16.10 3.54 9.41
CA ILE A 20 -16.48 4.90 8.97
C ILE A 20 -15.33 5.66 8.29
N GLN A 21 -14.09 5.47 8.75
CA GLN A 21 -12.91 6.11 8.17
C GLN A 21 -12.58 5.58 6.77
N ASP A 22 -12.96 4.33 6.48
CA ASP A 22 -12.73 3.68 5.19
C ASP A 22 -13.85 3.99 4.19
N LEU A 23 -15.06 4.26 4.69
CA LEU A 23 -16.21 4.69 3.88
C LEU A 23 -16.04 6.12 3.34
N GLN A 24 -15.30 6.98 4.05
CA GLN A 24 -15.16 8.37 3.65
C GLN A 24 -14.31 8.52 2.38
N GLY A 25 -14.91 8.97 1.28
CA GLY A 25 -14.23 9.10 -0.02
C GLY A 25 -13.90 7.77 -0.69
N LEU A 26 -14.65 6.72 -0.36
CA LEU A 26 -14.60 5.41 -0.99
C LEU A 26 -14.99 5.50 -2.48
N TRP A 27 -14.25 4.83 -3.35
CA TRP A 27 -14.65 4.60 -4.73
C TRP A 27 -15.30 3.23 -4.86
N ARG A 28 -16.52 3.21 -5.41
CA ARG A 28 -17.21 1.97 -5.80
C ARG A 28 -17.28 1.93 -7.31
N ILE A 29 -16.45 1.10 -7.92
CA ILE A 29 -16.44 0.90 -9.36
C ILE A 29 -17.29 -0.32 -9.64
N ASN A 30 -18.39 -0.14 -10.37
CA ASN A 30 -19.24 -1.23 -10.80
C ASN A 30 -19.44 -1.12 -12.30
N TRP A 31 -18.66 -1.88 -13.05
CA TRP A 31 -18.75 -1.94 -14.49
C TRP A 31 -19.63 -3.10 -14.91
N LYS A 32 -20.79 -2.76 -15.48
CA LYS A 32 -21.75 -3.71 -16.05
C LYS A 32 -21.88 -3.47 -17.55
N ILE A 33 -21.94 -4.54 -18.31
CA ILE A 33 -22.44 -4.53 -19.69
C ILE A 33 -23.72 -5.36 -19.72
N ASP A 34 -24.84 -4.69 -19.97
CA ASP A 34 -26.18 -5.24 -19.86
C ASP A 34 -26.44 -5.92 -18.50
N ARG A 35 -26.63 -7.25 -18.47
CA ARG A 35 -26.87 -8.03 -17.25
C ARG A 35 -25.60 -8.62 -16.61
N ILE A 36 -24.45 -8.49 -17.28
CA ILE A 36 -23.19 -9.09 -16.84
C ILE A 36 -22.35 -8.04 -16.11
N THR A 37 -22.03 -8.31 -14.85
CA THR A 37 -21.06 -7.49 -14.10
C THR A 37 -19.66 -7.93 -14.53
N LEU A 38 -18.95 -7.08 -15.26
CA LEU A 38 -17.58 -7.35 -15.71
C LEU A 38 -16.56 -7.11 -14.59
N TYR A 39 -16.79 -6.06 -13.79
CA TYR A 39 -15.89 -5.72 -12.70
C TYR A 39 -16.65 -4.99 -11.59
N SER A 40 -16.45 -5.42 -10.35
CA SER A 40 -16.93 -4.71 -9.17
C SER A 40 -15.80 -4.63 -8.15
N GLY A 41 -15.45 -3.41 -7.74
CA GLY A 41 -14.35 -3.16 -6.83
C GLY A 41 -14.65 -2.01 -5.88
N ILE A 42 -14.20 -2.15 -4.64
CA ILE A 42 -14.30 -1.13 -3.59
C ILE A 42 -12.89 -0.64 -3.30
N TYR A 43 -12.65 0.67 -3.38
CA TYR A 43 -11.32 1.26 -3.17
C TYR A 43 -11.37 2.38 -2.13
N THR A 44 -10.77 2.12 -0.98
CA THR A 44 -10.60 3.10 0.10
C THR A 44 -9.63 4.19 -0.32
N ARG A 45 -9.53 5.26 0.47
CA ARG A 45 -8.52 6.31 0.21
C ARG A 45 -7.09 5.79 0.28
N VAL A 46 -6.82 4.80 1.14
CA VAL A 46 -5.51 4.15 1.20
C VAL A 46 -5.24 3.39 -0.10
N ASP A 47 -6.24 2.68 -0.63
CA ASP A 47 -6.09 1.97 -1.91
C ASP A 47 -5.87 2.94 -3.08
N GLN A 48 -6.57 4.08 -3.08
CA GLN A 48 -6.38 5.13 -4.08
C GLN A 48 -4.94 5.66 -4.06
N VAL A 49 -4.35 5.85 -2.87
CA VAL A 49 -2.94 6.23 -2.74
C VAL A 49 -2.02 5.17 -3.35
N PHE A 50 -2.26 3.88 -3.08
CA PHE A 50 -1.49 2.81 -3.68
C PHE A 50 -1.59 2.80 -5.21
N ILE A 51 -2.79 3.00 -5.77
CA ILE A 51 -3.00 3.08 -7.23
C ILE A 51 -2.26 4.28 -7.82
N ILE A 52 -2.39 5.46 -7.21
CA ILE A 52 -1.72 6.69 -7.66
C ILE A 52 -0.20 6.46 -7.69
N TRP A 53 0.37 5.96 -6.60
CA TRP A 53 1.80 5.69 -6.55
C TRP A 53 2.24 4.59 -7.52
N ALA A 54 1.43 3.54 -7.72
CA ALA A 54 1.75 2.49 -8.69
C ALA A 54 1.88 3.06 -10.10
N VAL A 55 0.97 3.95 -10.49
CA VAL A 55 1.04 4.63 -11.80
C VAL A 55 2.26 5.55 -11.86
N ILE A 56 2.50 6.36 -10.83
CA ILE A 56 3.65 7.29 -10.78
C ILE A 56 4.96 6.53 -10.95
N VAL A 57 5.21 5.53 -10.10
CA VAL A 57 6.50 4.80 -10.12
C VAL A 57 6.62 3.93 -11.37
N GLY A 58 5.52 3.32 -11.84
CA GLY A 58 5.51 2.56 -13.08
C GLY A 58 5.89 3.41 -14.29
N VAL A 59 5.30 4.60 -14.43
CA VAL A 59 5.64 5.55 -15.49
C VAL A 59 7.07 6.01 -15.35
N MET A 60 7.51 6.48 -14.17
CA MET A 60 8.86 6.97 -13.95
C MET A 60 9.92 5.95 -14.39
N PHE A 61 9.85 4.74 -13.86
CA PHE A 61 10.84 3.70 -14.16
C PHE A 61 10.73 3.14 -15.58
N ALA A 62 9.53 3.07 -16.18
CA ALA A 62 9.39 2.69 -17.59
C ALA A 62 9.99 3.76 -18.52
N THR A 63 9.77 5.05 -18.23
CA THR A 63 10.36 6.14 -19.00
C THR A 63 11.89 6.16 -18.87
N ALA A 64 12.42 5.91 -17.66
CA ALA A 64 13.85 5.77 -17.42
C ALA A 64 14.48 4.60 -18.21
N GLN A 65 13.75 3.50 -18.36
CA GLN A 65 14.24 2.30 -19.05
C GLN A 65 14.28 2.47 -20.58
N PHE A 66 13.22 3.04 -21.15
CA PHE A 66 12.95 2.91 -22.58
C PHE A 66 13.04 4.22 -23.36
N LEU A 67 12.85 5.37 -22.71
CA LEU A 67 12.82 6.64 -23.41
C LEU A 67 14.20 7.31 -23.37
N PRO A 68 14.80 7.64 -24.53
CA PRO A 68 16.07 8.36 -24.59
C PRO A 68 15.87 9.86 -24.35
N ILE A 69 15.21 10.22 -23.24
CA ILE A 69 14.99 11.61 -22.83
C ILE A 69 16.17 12.04 -21.95
N ASN A 70 16.58 13.30 -22.05
CA ASN A 70 17.61 13.86 -21.19
C ASN A 70 17.26 13.67 -19.70
N TRP A 71 18.20 13.14 -18.90
CA TRP A 71 18.04 12.85 -17.47
C TRP A 71 17.60 14.07 -16.65
N THR A 72 18.10 15.26 -16.96
CA THR A 72 17.70 16.51 -16.30
C THR A 72 16.23 16.85 -16.55
N ILE A 73 15.75 16.65 -17.78
CA ILE A 73 14.34 16.84 -18.12
C ILE A 73 13.48 15.81 -17.36
N GLN A 74 13.91 14.54 -17.34
CA GLN A 74 13.21 13.49 -16.60
C GLN A 74 13.15 13.81 -15.10
N ALA A 75 14.26 14.25 -14.49
CA ALA A 75 14.33 14.66 -13.09
C ALA A 75 13.29 15.75 -12.74
N ILE A 76 13.20 16.82 -13.55
CA ILE A 76 12.24 17.91 -13.30
C ILE A 76 10.80 17.39 -13.32
N TRP A 77 10.44 16.58 -14.32
CA TRP A 77 9.10 16.01 -14.44
C TRP A 77 8.78 15.04 -13.30
N TRP A 78 9.73 14.17 -12.95
CA TRP A 78 9.56 13.19 -11.90
C TRP A 78 9.49 13.81 -10.52
N SER A 79 10.32 14.82 -10.21
CA SER A 79 10.24 15.58 -8.96
C SER A 79 8.91 16.29 -8.83
N SER A 80 8.41 16.90 -9.91
CA SER A 80 7.07 17.52 -9.94
C SER A 80 5.96 16.50 -9.69
N LEU A 81 5.99 15.36 -10.39
CA LEU A 81 5.01 14.29 -10.24
C LEU A 81 5.04 13.69 -8.82
N THR A 82 6.24 13.54 -8.25
CA THR A 82 6.45 13.01 -6.91
C THR A 82 5.90 13.95 -5.83
N ILE A 83 6.07 15.27 -5.99
CA ILE A 83 5.47 16.27 -5.09
C ILE A 83 3.94 16.19 -5.14
N VAL A 84 3.36 16.13 -6.35
CA VAL A 84 1.91 15.96 -6.51
C VAL A 84 1.43 14.67 -5.87
N GLY A 85 2.14 13.56 -6.08
CA GLY A 85 1.86 12.27 -5.46
C GLY A 85 1.92 12.31 -3.93
N ALA A 86 2.91 13.00 -3.36
CA ALA A 86 3.05 13.15 -1.91
C ALA A 86 1.92 14.00 -1.31
N ILE A 87 1.53 15.11 -1.97
CA ILE A 87 0.39 15.94 -1.55
C ILE A 87 -0.91 15.12 -1.62
N ALA A 88 -1.12 14.38 -2.72
CA ALA A 88 -2.28 13.51 -2.88
C ALA A 88 -2.33 12.46 -1.77
N MET A 89 -1.22 11.76 -1.51
CA MET A 89 -1.09 10.79 -0.43
C MET A 89 -1.47 11.38 0.92
N MET A 90 -0.90 12.54 1.27
CA MET A 90 -1.22 13.23 2.51
C MET A 90 -2.71 13.57 2.58
N SER A 91 -3.25 14.26 1.57
CA SER A 91 -4.66 14.71 1.58
C SER A 91 -5.66 13.55 1.72
N LEU A 92 -5.40 12.43 1.02
CA LEU A 92 -6.27 11.26 1.04
C LEU A 92 -6.20 10.51 2.37
N THR A 93 -5.00 10.37 2.96
CA THR A 93 -4.80 9.50 4.13
C THR A 93 -4.76 10.24 5.46
N TRP A 94 -4.68 11.58 5.49
CA TRP A 94 -4.48 12.33 6.74
C TRP A 94 -5.56 12.11 7.79
N PHE A 95 -6.82 12.08 7.36
CA PHE A 95 -7.95 11.81 8.25
C PHE A 95 -7.90 10.38 8.78
N TRP A 96 -7.76 9.41 7.88
CA TRP A 96 -7.66 7.98 8.21
C TRP A 96 -6.50 7.72 9.17
N ALA A 97 -5.32 8.27 8.88
CA ALA A 97 -4.13 8.18 9.72
C ALA A 97 -4.30 8.93 11.04
N GLY A 98 -5.16 9.96 11.11
CA GLY A 98 -5.54 10.60 12.37
C GLY A 98 -6.38 9.68 13.26
N VAL A 99 -7.41 9.06 12.68
CA VAL A 99 -8.29 8.10 13.37
C VAL A 99 -7.48 6.90 13.89
N GLU A 100 -6.56 6.41 13.07
CA GLU A 100 -5.69 5.27 13.39
C GLU A 100 -4.42 5.64 14.19
N ARG A 101 -4.19 6.91 14.54
CA ARG A 101 -2.95 7.36 15.21
C ARG A 101 -1.66 6.99 14.45
N LEU A 102 -1.73 7.01 13.12
CA LEU A 102 -0.66 6.66 12.17
C LEU A 102 -0.20 7.86 11.33
N ARG A 103 -0.47 9.10 11.73
CA ARG A 103 0.03 10.28 11.00
C ARG A 103 1.55 10.26 10.82
N TRP A 104 2.29 9.72 11.79
CA TRP A 104 3.73 9.53 11.70
C TRP A 104 4.15 8.60 10.55
N VAL A 105 3.34 7.61 10.17
CA VAL A 105 3.60 6.75 9.01
C VAL A 105 3.49 7.56 7.72
N VAL A 106 2.44 8.38 7.59
CA VAL A 106 2.23 9.23 6.41
C VAL A 106 3.37 10.25 6.28
N CYS A 107 3.76 10.91 7.36
CA CYS A 107 4.90 11.81 7.38
C CYS A 107 6.21 11.08 7.07
N GLY A 108 6.39 9.86 7.60
CA GLY A 108 7.57 9.03 7.32
C GLY A 108 7.72 8.69 5.84
N TRP A 109 6.63 8.31 5.17
CA TRP A 109 6.64 8.11 3.72
C TRP A 109 6.97 9.38 2.95
N ALA A 110 6.40 10.53 3.33
CA ALA A 110 6.72 11.80 2.69
C ALA A 110 8.23 12.11 2.83
N ILE A 111 8.82 11.92 4.01
CA ILE A 111 10.25 12.11 4.23
C ILE A 111 11.08 11.15 3.39
N LEU A 112 10.74 9.86 3.35
CA LEU A 112 11.47 8.84 2.56
C LEU A 112 11.45 9.17 1.06
N VAL A 113 10.27 9.52 0.54
CA VAL A 113 10.09 9.88 -0.88
C VAL A 113 10.87 11.14 -1.23
N LEU A 114 10.74 12.21 -0.42
CA LEU A 114 11.47 13.46 -0.66
C LEU A 114 12.98 13.28 -0.55
N THR A 115 13.44 12.42 0.37
CA THR A 115 14.87 12.06 0.48
C THR A 115 15.34 11.38 -0.80
N GLY A 116 14.59 10.40 -1.32
CA GLY A 116 14.89 9.73 -2.58
C GLY A 116 14.96 10.69 -3.77
N VAL A 117 14.03 11.65 -3.85
CA VAL A 117 14.05 12.71 -4.88
C VAL A 117 15.30 13.56 -4.76
N VAL A 118 15.62 14.08 -3.55
CA VAL A 118 16.80 14.93 -3.34
C VAL A 118 18.08 14.20 -3.77
N PHE A 119 18.26 12.94 -3.38
CA PHE A 119 19.43 12.17 -3.81
C PHE A 119 19.45 11.93 -5.32
N THR A 120 18.30 11.59 -5.92
CA THR A 120 18.19 11.40 -7.36
C THR A 120 18.57 12.67 -8.12
N ASP A 121 18.04 13.83 -7.70
CA ASP A 121 18.31 15.12 -8.32
C ASP A 121 19.78 15.53 -8.12
N LEU A 122 20.35 15.39 -6.93
CA LEU A 122 21.78 15.62 -6.71
C LEU A 122 22.64 14.71 -7.60
N GLY A 123 22.26 13.45 -7.76
CA GLY A 123 22.87 12.51 -8.69
C GLY A 123 22.91 13.03 -10.12
N ILE A 124 21.76 13.52 -10.61
CA ILE A 124 21.59 13.97 -12.00
C ILE A 124 22.22 15.34 -12.24
N PHE A 125 21.92 16.34 -11.40
CA PHE A 125 22.37 17.72 -11.61
C PHE A 125 23.86 17.92 -11.30
N LEU A 126 24.43 17.18 -10.34
CA LEU A 126 25.86 17.26 -10.03
C LEU A 126 26.69 16.20 -10.76
N GLY A 127 26.06 15.31 -11.53
CA GLY A 127 26.74 14.21 -12.20
C GLY A 127 27.38 13.21 -11.23
N TRP A 128 26.78 13.00 -10.06
CA TRP A 128 27.33 12.12 -9.03
C TRP A 128 27.10 10.65 -9.40
N GLY A 129 28.07 10.09 -10.14
CA GLY A 129 28.02 8.74 -10.70
C GLY A 129 27.66 7.63 -9.70
N GLU A 130 28.23 7.68 -8.48
CA GLU A 130 27.94 6.71 -7.42
C GLU A 130 26.44 6.64 -7.06
N ILE A 131 25.75 7.78 -7.00
CA ILE A 131 24.31 7.79 -6.77
C ILE A 131 23.58 7.23 -7.99
N LEU A 132 23.99 7.67 -9.19
CA LEU A 132 23.34 7.28 -10.45
C LEU A 132 23.36 5.77 -10.71
N ILE A 133 24.49 5.10 -10.44
CA ILE A 133 24.61 3.64 -10.60
C ILE A 133 23.80 2.86 -9.54
N HIS A 134 23.41 3.52 -8.44
CA HIS A 134 22.70 2.92 -7.31
C HIS A 134 21.26 3.42 -7.15
N LEU A 135 20.69 4.14 -8.14
CA LEU A 135 19.32 4.65 -8.07
C LEU A 135 18.27 3.55 -7.82
N CYS A 136 18.33 2.47 -8.58
CA CYS A 136 17.39 1.35 -8.47
C CYS A 136 17.48 0.67 -7.09
N PRO A 137 18.66 0.22 -6.62
CA PRO A 137 18.85 -0.25 -5.24
C PRO A 137 18.36 0.73 -4.17
N MET A 138 18.62 2.03 -4.34
CA MET A 138 18.22 3.07 -3.40
C MET A 138 16.70 3.17 -3.28
N TRP A 139 15.98 3.29 -4.40
CA TRP A 139 14.52 3.42 -4.39
C TRP A 139 13.80 2.17 -3.88
N LEU A 140 14.31 0.98 -4.22
CA LEU A 140 13.84 -0.27 -3.62
C LEU A 140 14.07 -0.30 -2.10
N SER A 141 15.24 0.14 -1.64
CA SER A 141 15.58 0.17 -0.20
C SER A 141 14.73 1.16 0.59
N LEU A 142 14.51 2.37 0.06
CA LEU A 142 13.61 3.37 0.66
C LEU A 142 12.18 2.83 0.75
N SER A 143 11.71 2.18 -0.31
CA SER A 143 10.40 1.52 -0.32
C SER A 143 10.32 0.38 0.69
N ALA A 144 11.37 -0.45 0.78
CA ALA A 144 11.45 -1.53 1.75
C ALA A 144 11.34 -1.01 3.19
N ILE A 145 12.09 0.05 3.52
CA ILE A 145 12.03 0.73 4.82
C ILE A 145 10.62 1.26 5.06
N GLY A 146 10.01 1.94 4.09
CA GLY A 146 8.65 2.47 4.20
C GLY A 146 7.62 1.36 4.48
N TYR A 147 7.70 0.23 3.76
CA TYR A 147 6.81 -0.91 3.97
C TYR A 147 7.01 -1.58 5.33
N LEU A 148 8.25 -1.76 5.79
CA LEU A 148 8.53 -2.31 7.13
C LEU A 148 8.03 -1.36 8.22
N PHE A 149 8.28 -0.07 8.08
CA PHE A 149 7.83 0.97 9.01
C PHE A 149 6.30 1.00 9.12
N THR A 150 5.62 0.90 7.97
CA THR A 150 4.15 0.85 7.87
C THR A 150 3.62 -0.47 8.45
N GLY A 151 4.27 -1.58 8.14
CA GLY A 151 3.95 -2.90 8.67
C GLY A 151 4.08 -2.97 10.20
N ILE A 152 5.13 -2.38 10.78
CA ILE A 152 5.30 -2.26 12.23
C ILE A 152 4.19 -1.39 12.84
N GLY A 153 3.92 -0.23 12.24
CA GLY A 153 2.88 0.69 12.73
C GLY A 153 1.49 0.06 12.73
N LEU A 154 1.15 -0.66 11.66
CA LEU A 154 -0.14 -1.33 11.48
C LEU A 154 -0.22 -2.73 12.09
N ARG A 155 0.92 -3.26 12.55
CA ARG A 155 1.13 -4.68 12.88
C ARG A 155 0.68 -5.61 11.74
N SER A 156 0.99 -5.20 10.51
CA SER A 156 0.66 -5.93 9.28
C SER A 156 1.83 -6.80 8.85
N ARG A 157 1.58 -8.11 8.74
CA ARG A 157 2.57 -9.06 8.22
C ARG A 157 2.70 -8.94 6.70
N ALA A 158 1.61 -8.68 5.99
CA ALA A 158 1.61 -8.48 4.54
C ALA A 158 2.53 -7.31 4.13
N LEU A 159 2.44 -6.18 4.83
CA LEU A 159 3.31 -5.02 4.57
C LEU A 159 4.77 -5.31 4.96
N CYS A 160 5.02 -6.03 6.07
CA CYS A 160 6.38 -6.45 6.39
C CYS A 160 6.98 -7.36 5.32
N LEU A 161 6.20 -8.30 4.77
CA LEU A 161 6.63 -9.17 3.68
C LEU A 161 6.87 -8.39 2.39
N ALA A 162 6.04 -7.38 2.08
CA ALA A 162 6.30 -6.47 0.96
C ALA A 162 7.66 -5.76 1.13
N GLY A 163 7.98 -5.31 2.35
CA GLY A 163 9.29 -4.73 2.66
C GLY A 163 10.45 -5.71 2.44
N CYS A 164 10.32 -6.94 2.93
CA CYS A 164 11.31 -8.00 2.69
C CYS A 164 11.47 -8.30 1.18
N LEU A 165 10.37 -8.35 0.43
CA LEU A 165 10.40 -8.57 -1.02
C LEU A 165 11.16 -7.46 -1.75
N HIS A 166 11.03 -6.21 -1.32
CA HIS A 166 11.81 -5.11 -1.90
C HIS A 166 13.31 -5.24 -1.59
N PHE A 167 13.69 -5.60 -0.37
CA PHE A 167 15.10 -5.86 -0.05
C PHE A 167 15.67 -7.07 -0.81
N LEU A 168 14.90 -8.15 -0.95
CA LEU A 168 15.31 -9.29 -1.78
C LEU A 168 15.49 -8.86 -3.24
N SER A 169 14.62 -7.97 -3.74
CA SER A 169 14.72 -7.43 -5.08
C SER A 169 15.99 -6.61 -5.29
N VAL A 170 16.50 -5.90 -4.27
CA VAL A 170 17.80 -5.22 -4.33
C VAL A 170 18.91 -6.21 -4.65
N GLY A 171 18.96 -7.36 -3.96
CA GLY A 171 19.92 -8.42 -4.24
C GLY A 171 19.75 -9.04 -5.63
N PHE A 172 18.51 -9.09 -6.12
CA PHE A 172 18.19 -9.61 -7.45
C PHE A 172 18.58 -8.66 -8.61
N LEU A 173 18.71 -7.35 -8.36
CA LEU A 173 18.99 -6.37 -9.41
C LEU A 173 20.30 -6.63 -10.16
N SER A 174 21.29 -7.24 -9.52
CA SER A 174 22.57 -7.58 -10.15
C SER A 174 22.42 -8.59 -11.29
N TYR A 175 21.36 -9.41 -11.29
CA TYR A 175 21.12 -10.45 -12.28
C TYR A 175 20.34 -9.96 -13.50
N VAL A 176 19.71 -8.77 -13.44
CA VAL A 176 18.89 -8.23 -14.55
C VAL A 176 19.64 -7.23 -15.43
N GLY A 177 20.88 -6.89 -15.08
CA GLY A 177 21.79 -6.10 -15.92
C GLY A 177 21.21 -4.75 -16.32
N GLY A 178 21.01 -4.52 -17.63
CA GLY A 178 20.44 -3.28 -18.17
C GLY A 178 18.96 -3.07 -17.88
N TRP A 179 18.24 -4.07 -17.36
CA TRP A 179 16.79 -4.03 -17.09
C TRP A 179 16.44 -3.59 -15.67
N GLN A 180 17.39 -3.01 -14.93
CA GLN A 180 17.22 -2.64 -13.53
C GLN A 180 16.10 -1.62 -13.30
N PHE A 181 15.93 -0.63 -14.17
CA PHE A 181 14.88 0.38 -14.02
C PHE A 181 13.50 -0.26 -14.17
N LEU A 182 13.27 -1.03 -15.24
CA LEU A 182 11.99 -1.73 -15.43
C LEU A 182 11.69 -2.69 -14.29
N THR A 183 12.69 -3.45 -13.85
CA THR A 183 12.53 -4.42 -12.75
C THR A 183 12.14 -3.72 -11.45
N THR A 184 12.79 -2.60 -11.14
CA THR A 184 12.46 -1.77 -9.98
C THR A 184 11.05 -1.21 -10.06
N GLY A 185 10.69 -0.61 -11.20
CA GLY A 185 9.35 -0.08 -11.45
C GLY A 185 8.27 -1.16 -11.34
N ALA A 186 8.52 -2.36 -11.88
CA ALA A 186 7.60 -3.49 -11.82
C ALA A 186 7.41 -3.99 -10.39
N VAL A 187 8.48 -4.20 -9.63
CA VAL A 187 8.41 -4.65 -8.22
C VAL A 187 7.59 -3.64 -7.39
N MET A 188 7.90 -2.35 -7.51
CA MET A 188 7.21 -1.30 -6.76
C MET A 188 5.74 -1.18 -7.17
N SER A 189 5.47 -1.09 -8.48
CA SER A 189 4.10 -0.90 -9.00
C SER A 189 3.21 -2.11 -8.73
N CYS A 190 3.70 -3.33 -8.98
CA CYS A 190 2.93 -4.55 -8.75
C CYS A 190 2.64 -4.75 -7.27
N SER A 191 3.59 -4.43 -6.38
CA SER A 191 3.35 -4.50 -4.93
C SER A 191 2.24 -3.54 -4.50
N LEU A 192 2.28 -2.29 -4.99
CA LEU A 192 1.25 -1.30 -4.70
C LEU A 192 -0.12 -1.71 -5.26
N LEU A 193 -0.20 -2.18 -6.50
CA LEU A 193 -1.45 -2.64 -7.09
C LEU A 193 -2.03 -3.86 -6.36
N LEU A 194 -1.18 -4.80 -5.95
CA LEU A 194 -1.60 -5.96 -5.17
C LEU A 194 -2.15 -5.55 -3.81
N LEU A 195 -1.50 -4.60 -3.12
CA LEU A 195 -1.99 -4.04 -1.86
C LEU A 195 -3.24 -3.17 -2.03
N ALA A 196 -3.44 -2.57 -3.20
CA ALA A 196 -4.66 -1.84 -3.54
C ALA A 196 -5.83 -2.75 -3.90
N GLN A 197 -5.56 -3.93 -4.46
CA GLN A 197 -6.58 -4.86 -4.93
C GLN A 197 -7.04 -5.81 -3.82
N LEU A 198 -6.13 -6.23 -2.93
CA LEU A 198 -6.41 -7.19 -1.87
C LEU A 198 -6.40 -6.50 -0.50
N GLN A 199 -7.26 -6.97 0.39
CA GLN A 199 -7.25 -6.52 1.77
C GLN A 199 -6.12 -7.20 2.53
N TRP A 200 -5.22 -6.41 3.10
CA TRP A 200 -4.09 -6.87 3.89
C TRP A 200 -4.41 -6.89 5.39
N ASP A 201 -3.64 -7.68 6.14
CA ASP A 201 -3.85 -7.84 7.59
C ASP A 201 -3.48 -6.56 8.36
N MET A 202 -4.38 -6.11 9.22
CA MET A 202 -4.18 -4.93 10.09
C MET A 202 -4.56 -5.29 11.52
N ARG A 203 -3.90 -4.65 12.50
CA ARG A 203 -4.28 -4.75 13.91
C ARG A 203 -5.77 -4.50 14.13
N SER A 204 -6.32 -5.06 15.21
CA SER A 204 -7.69 -4.77 15.64
C SER A 204 -7.91 -3.27 15.87
N PRO A 205 -9.15 -2.79 15.69
CA PRO A 205 -9.56 -1.44 16.05
C PRO A 205 -8.99 -0.99 17.39
N ILE A 206 -8.36 0.18 17.40
CA ILE A 206 -7.92 0.86 18.63
C ILE A 206 -9.00 1.83 19.10
N GLU A 207 -8.88 2.33 20.33
CA GLU A 207 -9.76 3.41 20.80
C GLU A 207 -9.52 4.68 19.94
N TYR A 208 -10.49 4.94 19.06
CA TYR A 208 -10.40 5.96 18.03
C TYR A 208 -10.39 7.36 18.66
N ALA A 209 -9.30 8.09 18.46
CA ALA A 209 -9.09 9.38 19.13
C ALA A 209 -9.99 10.51 18.57
N LEU A 210 -10.48 10.38 17.34
CA LEU A 210 -11.17 11.45 16.61
C LEU A 210 -12.65 11.15 16.29
N LEU A 211 -13.13 9.94 16.60
CA LEU A 211 -14.49 9.53 16.26
C LEU A 211 -15.46 9.86 17.40
N THR A 212 -16.65 10.33 17.03
CA THR A 212 -17.79 10.49 17.96
C THR A 212 -18.25 9.14 18.51
N SER A 213 -18.94 9.13 19.66
CA SER A 213 -19.45 7.90 20.27
C SER A 213 -20.35 7.08 19.33
N ALA A 214 -21.16 7.75 18.50
CA ALA A 214 -22.00 7.10 17.50
C ALA A 214 -21.17 6.42 16.41
N GLN A 215 -20.14 7.09 15.89
CA GLN A 215 -19.22 6.52 14.90
C GLN A 215 -18.42 5.34 15.46
N GLN A 216 -17.98 5.42 16.71
CA GLN A 216 -17.31 4.29 17.37
C GLN A 216 -18.27 3.10 17.53
N GLN A 217 -19.54 3.34 17.86
CA GLN A 217 -20.54 2.28 17.95
C GLN A 217 -20.80 1.64 16.59
N PHE A 218 -20.86 2.43 15.52
CA PHE A 218 -20.96 1.93 14.16
C PHE A 218 -19.77 1.00 13.82
N ASN A 219 -18.53 1.44 14.06
CA ASN A 219 -17.34 0.59 13.81
C ASN A 219 -17.38 -0.71 14.62
N ARG A 220 -17.84 -0.67 15.89
CA ARG A 220 -18.02 -1.88 16.70
C ARG A 220 -19.05 -2.85 16.09
N GLN A 221 -20.15 -2.34 15.54
CA GLN A 221 -21.15 -3.15 14.87
C GLN A 221 -20.59 -3.80 13.59
N GLN A 222 -19.86 -3.04 12.78
CA GLN A 222 -19.19 -3.56 11.58
C GLN A 222 -18.19 -4.68 11.95
N HIS A 223 -17.39 -4.49 12.99
CA HIS A 223 -16.48 -5.52 13.47
C HIS A 223 -17.19 -6.82 13.90
N GLN A 224 -18.33 -6.70 14.59
CA GLN A 224 -19.14 -7.86 14.97
C GLN A 224 -19.71 -8.60 13.75
N GLN A 225 -20.13 -7.88 12.72
CA GLN A 225 -20.59 -8.48 11.46
C GLN A 225 -19.46 -9.26 10.78
N ARG A 226 -18.25 -8.70 10.70
CA ARG A 226 -17.06 -9.40 10.15
C ARG A 226 -16.77 -10.74 10.87
N ILE A 227 -16.87 -10.75 12.19
CA ILE A 227 -16.68 -11.97 12.98
C ILE A 227 -17.77 -13.01 12.67
N ARG A 228 -19.04 -12.59 12.56
CA ARG A 228 -20.17 -13.48 12.25
C ARG A 228 -20.08 -14.08 10.84
N HIS A 229 -19.56 -13.33 9.87
CA HIS A 229 -19.41 -13.79 8.49
C HIS A 229 -18.13 -14.59 8.24
N THR A 230 -17.18 -14.60 9.19
CA THR A 230 -16.03 -15.50 9.12
C THR A 230 -16.54 -16.92 9.42
N PRO A 231 -16.44 -17.89 8.49
CA PRO A 231 -16.91 -19.25 8.74
C PRO A 231 -16.00 -19.90 9.78
N THR A 232 -16.34 -19.73 11.05
CA THR A 232 -15.80 -20.57 12.12
C THR A 232 -16.34 -21.98 11.87
N GLY A 233 -15.44 -22.88 11.51
CA GLY A 233 -15.76 -24.29 11.30
C GLY A 233 -16.55 -24.87 12.48
N LYS A 234 -17.56 -25.66 12.11
CA LYS A 234 -18.35 -26.59 12.95
C LYS A 234 -19.23 -25.92 14.02
N GLN A 235 -20.44 -25.53 13.61
CA GLN A 235 -21.60 -25.89 14.42
C GLN A 235 -21.68 -27.42 14.44
N THR A 236 -21.12 -28.04 15.47
CA THR A 236 -21.44 -29.42 15.81
C THR A 236 -22.90 -29.39 16.27
N THR A 237 -23.83 -29.67 15.36
CA THR A 237 -25.17 -30.10 15.73
C THR A 237 -25.00 -31.35 16.58
N ALA A 238 -25.08 -31.19 17.90
CA ALA A 238 -25.29 -32.29 18.81
C ALA A 238 -26.68 -32.87 18.48
N VAL A 239 -26.70 -33.85 17.59
CA VAL A 239 -27.85 -34.74 17.43
C VAL A 239 -27.90 -35.56 18.71
N GLY A 240 -28.78 -35.13 19.62
CA GLY A 240 -29.17 -35.92 20.77
C GLY A 240 -29.82 -37.21 20.29
N ILE A 241 -29.07 -38.30 20.35
CA ILE A 241 -29.66 -39.63 20.26
C ILE A 241 -30.17 -39.97 21.67
N ARG A 242 -31.47 -39.75 21.88
CA ARG A 242 -32.24 -40.55 22.85
C ARG A 242 -32.54 -41.89 22.18
N LYS A 243 -31.96 -42.97 22.69
CA LYS A 243 -32.63 -44.26 22.92
C LYS A 243 -31.97 -44.91 24.12
#